data_AF-A0A0G0PR02-F1
#
_entry.id   AF-A0A0G0PR02-F1
#
_cell.length_a   1.000
_cell.length_b   1.000
_cell.length_c   1.000
_cell.angle_alpha   90.00
_cell.angle_beta   90.00
_cell.angle_gamma   90.00
#
_symmetry.space_group_name_H-M   'P 1'
#
loop_
_entity.id
_entity.type
_entity.pdbx_description
1 polymer ?
#
loop_
_entity_poly.entity_id
_entity_poly.type
_entity_poly.pdbx_seq_one_letter_code
_entity_poly.pdbx_strand_id
1 'polypeptide(L)' 'MRKNADELLTLAARKKEPIGILKNNKLKAYLIDAETLEALERFVEDYLDSKMVEERLIKAKKSDFIKSDEFLKNLDVK' A
#
# COMPACT_ATOMS: atom_id res chain seq x y z
N MET A 1 1.93 30.84 12.96
CA MET A 1 1.74 29.54 12.27
C MET A 1 2.94 28.60 12.32
N ARG A 2 4.21 29.04 12.42
CA ARG A 2 5.38 28.14 12.43
C ARG A 2 5.72 27.47 13.78
N LYS A 3 5.09 27.86 14.90
CA LYS A 3 5.52 27.42 16.25
C LYS A 3 5.02 26.04 16.71
N ASN A 4 4.10 25.39 16.00
CA ASN A 4 3.49 24.12 16.46
C ASN A 4 3.55 23.01 15.39
N ALA A 5 4.51 23.08 14.45
CA ALA A 5 4.66 22.03 13.43
C ALA A 5 4.96 20.67 14.06
N ASP A 6 5.83 20.64 15.08
CA ASP A 6 6.22 19.41 15.77
C ASP A 6 5.05 18.77 16.55
N GLU A 7 4.18 19.59 17.14
CA GLU A 7 2.97 19.10 17.82
C GLU A 7 1.99 18.47 16.83
N LEU A 8 1.84 19.06 15.63
CA LEU A 8 0.99 18.52 14.57
C LEU A 8 1.55 17.22 13.99
N LEU A 9 2.88 17.14 13.82
CA LEU A 9 3.56 15.91 13.42
C LEU A 9 3.37 14.80 14.46
N THR A 10 3.55 15.14 15.74
CA THR A 10 3.34 14.21 16.87
C THR A 10 1.88 13.75 16.93
N LEU A 11 0.92 14.66 16.70
CA LEU A 11 -0.49 14.33 16.67
C LEU A 11 -0.84 13.38 15.51
N ALA A 12 -0.31 13.64 14.31
CA ALA A 12 -0.50 12.78 13.15
C ALA A 12 0.05 11.38 13.41
N ALA A 13 1.30 11.27 13.88
CA ALA A 13 1.95 10.00 14.18
C ALA A 13 1.22 9.19 15.28
N ARG A 14 0.69 9.86 16.31
CA ARG A 14 -0.03 9.18 17.40
C ARG A 14 -1.41 8.70 16.99
N LYS A 15 -2.14 9.50 16.21
CA LYS A 15 -3.48 9.13 15.78
C LYS A 15 -3.49 8.14 14.62
N LYS A 16 -2.44 8.14 13.79
CA LYS A 16 -2.40 7.41 12.52
C LYS A 16 -3.59 7.76 11.62
N GLU A 17 -4.03 9.02 11.71
CA GLU A 17 -5.16 9.58 10.97
C GLU A 17 -4.70 10.80 10.17
N PRO A 18 -5.12 10.96 8.91
CA PRO A 18 -4.85 12.15 8.12
C PRO A 18 -5.45 13.42 8.77
N ILE A 19 -4.62 14.46 8.93
CA ILE A 19 -5.05 15.75 9.45
C ILE A 19 -5.26 16.72 8.28
N GLY A 20 -6.49 17.22 8.09
CA GLY A 20 -6.80 18.19 7.04
C GLY A 20 -6.26 19.59 7.32
N ILE A 21 -5.53 20.16 6.37
CA ILE A 21 -5.04 21.55 6.41
C ILE A 21 -6.00 22.42 5.59
N LEU A 22 -6.65 23.37 6.25
CA LEU A 22 -7.61 24.29 5.64
C LEU A 22 -6.98 25.65 5.33
N LYS A 23 -7.36 26.25 4.19
CA LYS A 23 -7.10 27.65 3.85
C LYS A 23 -8.38 28.29 3.35
N ASN A 24 -8.80 29.41 3.96
CA ASN A 24 -10.07 30.08 3.67
C ASN A 24 -11.27 29.12 3.79
N ASN A 25 -11.31 28.31 4.85
CA ASN A 25 -12.31 27.26 5.11
C ASN A 25 -12.47 26.21 4.00
N LYS A 26 -11.46 26.08 3.14
CA LYS A 26 -11.40 25.03 2.12
C LYS A 26 -10.23 24.11 2.39
N LEU A 27 -10.46 22.80 2.29
CA LEU A 27 -9.40 21.80 2.36
C LEU A 27 -8.36 22.04 1.27
N LYS A 28 -7.08 22.03 1.65
CA LYS A 28 -5.95 22.26 0.73
C LYS A 28 -4.95 21.12 0.70
N ALA A 29 -4.73 20.46 1.83
CA ALA A 29 -3.80 19.35 1.93
C ALA A 29 -4.19 18.45 3.11
N TYR A 30 -3.60 17.26 3.15
CA TYR A 30 -3.57 16.40 4.32
C TYR A 30 -2.14 16.30 4.83
N LEU A 31 -1.98 16.31 6.15
CA LEU A 31 -0.78 15.88 6.83
C LEU A 31 -1.00 14.43 7.27
N ILE A 32 -0.14 13.53 6.83
CA ILE A 32 -0.16 12.10 7.15
C ILE A 32 1.25 11.77 7.64
N ASP A 33 1.38 10.94 8.66
CA ASP A 33 2.68 10.41 9.05
C ASP A 33 3.23 9.47 7.97
N ALA A 34 4.55 9.44 7.83
CA ALA A 34 5.21 8.70 6.76
C ALA A 34 4.93 7.20 6.81
N GLU A 35 4.99 6.60 8.00
CA GLU A 35 4.74 5.16 8.18
C GLU A 35 3.32 4.77 7.74
N THR A 36 2.31 5.58 8.10
CA THR A 36 0.93 5.34 7.68
C THR A 36 0.77 5.53 6.18
N LEU A 37 1.44 6.52 5.57
CA LEU A 37 1.40 6.69 4.12
C LEU A 37 2.01 5.48 3.39
N GLU A 38 3.19 5.03 3.80
CA GLU A 38 3.85 3.85 3.23
C GLU A 38 3.00 2.57 3.40
N ALA A 39 2.36 2.41 4.56
CA ALA A 39 1.46 1.28 4.80
C ALA A 39 0.23 1.32 3.89
N LEU A 40 -0.31 2.51 3.61
CA LEU A 40 -1.42 2.68 2.66
C LEU A 40 -0.98 2.36 1.23
N GLU A 41 0.20 2.79 0.83
CA GLU A 41 0.76 2.48 -0.50
C GLU A 41 0.91 0.97 -0.69
N ARG A 42 1.54 0.28 0.27
CA ARG A 42 1.67 -1.19 0.24
C ARG A 42 0.32 -1.90 0.21
N PHE A 43 -0.65 -1.43 1.00
CA PHE A 43 -1.99 -2.01 1.00
C PHE A 43 -2.67 -1.88 -0.37
N VAL A 44 -2.53 -0.73 -1.04
CA VAL A 44 -3.09 -0.51 -2.39
C VAL A 44 -2.39 -1.43 -3.39
N GLU A 45 -1.07 -1.55 -3.33
CA GLU A 45 -0.30 -2.47 -4.18
C GLU A 45 -0.77 -3.92 -4.00
N ASP A 46 -0.81 -4.42 -2.75
CA ASP A 46 -1.28 -5.77 -2.42
C ASP A 46 -2.72 -6.01 -2.93
N TYR A 47 -3.59 -5.01 -2.78
CA TYR A 47 -4.96 -5.11 -3.26
C TYR A 47 -5.01 -5.23 -4.79
N LEU A 48 -4.27 -4.39 -5.51
CA LEU A 48 -4.22 -4.44 -6.98
C LEU A 48 -3.63 -5.76 -7.48
N ASP A 49 -2.56 -6.23 -6.86
CA ASP A 49 -1.96 -7.52 -7.17
C ASP A 49 -2.92 -8.68 -6.92
N SER A 50 -3.64 -8.64 -5.80
CA SER A 50 -4.66 -9.65 -5.48
C SER A 50 -5.76 -9.72 -6.55
N LYS A 51 -6.21 -8.55 -7.05
CA LYS A 51 -7.23 -8.47 -8.10
C LYS A 51 -6.70 -8.98 -9.44
N MET A 52 -5.47 -8.64 -9.78
CA MET A 52 -4.82 -9.16 -10.99
C MET A 52 -4.66 -10.68 -10.95
N VAL A 53 -4.27 -11.25 -9.80
CA VAL A 53 -4.18 -12.70 -9.62
C VAL A 53 -5.55 -13.35 -9.74
N GLU A 54 -6.58 -12.79 -9.11
CA GLU A 54 -7.97 -13.27 -9.20
C GLU A 54 -8.44 -13.32 -10.66
N GLU A 55 -8.25 -12.25 -11.42
CA GLU A 55 -8.60 -12.19 -12.85
C GLU A 55 -7.86 -13.22 -13.69
N ARG A 56 -6.57 -13.44 -13.42
CA ARG A 56 -5.76 -14.46 -14.10
C ARG A 56 -6.24 -15.86 -13.77
N LEU A 57 -6.53 -16.15 -12.50
CA LEU A 57 -7.04 -17.45 -12.06
C LEU A 57 -8.37 -17.80 -12.71
N ILE A 58 -9.29 -16.83 -12.85
CA ILE A 58 -10.57 -17.03 -13.54
C ILE A 58 -10.38 -17.44 -15.00
N LYS A 59 -9.33 -16.93 -15.67
CA LYS A 59 -9.02 -17.20 -17.08
C LYS A 59 -8.05 -18.38 -17.27
N ALA A 60 -7.47 -18.90 -16.20
CA ALA A 60 -6.42 -19.89 -16.26
C ALA A 60 -6.94 -21.27 -16.68
N LYS A 61 -6.13 -22.00 -17.45
CA LYS A 61 -6.34 -23.39 -17.82
C LYS A 61 -5.39 -24.27 -17.02
N LYS A 62 -5.70 -25.56 -16.90
CA LYS A 62 -4.81 -26.53 -16.24
C LYS A 62 -3.39 -26.57 -16.84
N SER A 63 -3.24 -26.26 -18.13
CA SER A 63 -1.95 -26.16 -18.82
C SER A 63 -1.09 -24.99 -18.39
N ASP A 64 -1.68 -23.96 -17.77
CA ASP A 64 -0.97 -22.73 -17.39
C ASP A 64 -0.28 -22.88 -16.02
N PHE A 65 -0.52 -24.01 -15.33
CA PHE A 65 0.08 -24.34 -14.04
C PHE A 65 1.15 -25.42 -14.22
N ILE A 66 2.29 -25.21 -13.58
CA ILE A 66 3.33 -26.22 -13.40
C ILE A 66 3.22 -26.82 -12.00
N LYS A 67 3.65 -28.08 -11.83
CA LYS A 67 3.68 -28.70 -10.50
C LYS A 67 4.79 -28.09 -9.65
N SER A 68 4.57 -28.05 -8.33
CA SER A 68 5.57 -27.59 -7.36
C SER A 68 6.94 -28.24 -7.55
N ASP A 69 6.96 -29.56 -7.76
CA ASP A 69 8.20 -30.33 -7.90
C ASP A 69 8.96 -30.01 -9.20
N GLU A 70 8.23 -29.63 -10.26
CA GLU A 70 8.80 -29.21 -11.54
C GLU A 70 9.35 -27.77 -11.44
N PHE A 71 8.62 -26.89 -10.76
CA PHE A 71 9.08 -25.53 -10.47
C PHE A 71 10.37 -25.52 -9.64
N LEU A 72 10.43 -26.29 -8.56
CA LEU A 72 11.59 -26.37 -7.68
C LEU A 72 12.83 -26.92 -8.40
N LYS A 73 12.67 -27.90 -9.30
CA LYS A 73 13.77 -28.42 -10.13
C LYS A 73 14.32 -27.36 -11.10
N ASN A 74 13.47 -26.46 -11.59
CA ASN A 74 13.88 -25.37 -12.48
C ASN A 74 14.53 -24.19 -11.72
N LEU A 75 14.29 -24.07 -10.41
CA LEU A 75 14.93 -23.09 -9.53
C LEU A 75 16.34 -23.50 -9.11
N ASP A 76 16.59 -24.81 -8.92
CA ASP A 76 17.90 -25.37 -8.54
C ASP A 76 18.93 -25.40 -9.70
N VAL A 77 18.62 -24.72 -10.81
CA VAL A 77 19.56 -24.55 -11.93
C VAL A 77 20.44 -23.32 -11.68
N LYS A 78 21.48 -23.57 -10.85
CA LYS A 78 22.64 -22.75 -10.42
C LYS A 78 22.59 -22.18 -9.00
#